data_AF-A0A7Y3DYV0-F1
#
_entry.id   AF-A0A7Y3DYV0-F1
#
_cell.length_a   1.000
_cell.length_b   1.000
_cell.length_c   1.000
_cell.angle_alpha   90.00
_cell.angle_beta   90.00
_cell.angle_gamma   90.00
#
_symmetry.space_group_name_H-M   'P 1'
#
loop_
_entity.id
_entity.type
_entity.pdbx_description
1 polymer ?
#
loop_
_entity_poly.entity_id
_entity_poly.type
_entity_poly.pdbx_seq_one_letter_code
_entity_poly.pdbx_strand_id
1 'polypeptide(L)'
;MRFRFLLLSLLLPPALLASPYDVQVSEEDLAEEKVYSPFVDRSYPDNVFFGDTHFHTNLSFDAGLVGTSLDANDGFRFARGEEVRSNTGQRVQLIRPLDFLAITDHAELIGLAPMLRTGDPLLLADPWGKSAYERFSS
;
A
#
# COMPACT_ATOMS: atom_id res chain seq x y z
N MET A 1 -35.17 35.20 58.09
CA MET A 1 -36.37 34.46 57.63
C MET A 1 -36.45 34.56 56.10
N ARG A 2 -36.40 33.40 55.43
CA ARG A 2 -36.98 33.05 54.11
C ARG A 2 -36.46 33.72 52.82
N PHE A 3 -35.59 32.95 52.16
CA PHE A 3 -35.54 32.65 50.72
C PHE A 3 -36.82 32.97 49.91
N ARG A 4 -36.64 33.48 48.68
CA ARG A 4 -37.15 32.81 47.48
C ARG A 4 -36.48 33.31 46.20
N PHE A 5 -35.88 32.36 45.51
CA PHE A 5 -35.31 32.43 44.17
C PHE A 5 -36.42 32.68 43.14
N LEU A 6 -36.17 33.56 42.17
CA LEU A 6 -36.81 33.47 40.86
C LEU A 6 -35.73 33.07 39.86
N LEU A 7 -35.79 31.81 39.42
CA LEU A 7 -35.03 31.32 38.27
C LEU A 7 -35.54 32.06 37.03
N LEU A 8 -34.72 32.94 36.47
CA LEU A 8 -34.87 33.36 35.09
C LEU A 8 -34.00 32.43 34.24
N SER A 9 -34.60 31.41 33.66
CA SER A 9 -33.96 30.54 32.67
C SER A 9 -33.72 31.34 31.39
N LEU A 10 -32.57 32.02 31.32
CA LEU A 10 -32.06 32.56 30.06
C LEU A 10 -31.55 31.37 29.25
N LEU A 11 -32.28 30.99 28.20
CA LEU A 11 -31.73 30.13 27.14
C LEU A 11 -30.56 30.88 26.50
N LEU A 12 -29.35 30.51 26.91
CA LEU A 12 -28.12 30.98 26.27
C LEU A 12 -28.06 30.36 24.86
N PRO A 13 -27.96 31.14 23.79
CA PRO A 13 -27.70 30.57 22.48
C PRO A 13 -26.34 29.85 22.52
N PRO A 14 -26.18 28.66 21.92
CA PRO A 14 -24.94 27.87 21.99
C PRO A 14 -23.76 28.48 21.20
N ALA A 15 -23.82 29.76 20.84
CA ALA A 15 -22.80 30.44 20.06
C ALA A 15 -21.68 31.08 20.91
N LEU A 16 -21.60 30.78 22.21
CA LEU A 16 -20.63 31.38 23.14
C LEU A 16 -19.59 30.39 23.72
N LEU A 17 -19.34 29.26 23.03
CA LEU A 17 -18.21 28.35 23.32
C LEU A 17 -17.23 28.22 22.16
N ALA A 18 -17.26 29.15 21.21
CA ALA A 18 -16.15 29.36 20.29
C ALA A 18 -15.40 30.63 20.71
N SER A 19 -14.87 30.63 21.93
CA SER A 19 -13.68 31.44 22.15
C SER A 19 -12.60 30.75 21.33
N PRO A 20 -11.94 31.42 20.36
CA PRO A 20 -10.64 30.97 19.95
C PRO A 20 -9.83 31.04 21.25
N TYR A 21 -9.55 29.90 21.86
CA TYR A 21 -8.48 29.86 22.84
C TYR A 21 -7.24 30.21 22.03
N ASP A 22 -6.90 31.50 21.95
CA ASP A 22 -5.51 31.89 21.89
C ASP A 22 -4.91 31.31 23.17
N VAL A 23 -4.47 30.06 23.09
CA VAL A 23 -3.59 29.49 24.10
C VAL A 23 -2.40 30.43 24.13
N GLN A 24 -2.33 31.24 25.17
CA GLN A 24 -1.17 32.09 25.44
C GLN A 24 -0.04 31.15 25.82
N VAL A 25 0.71 30.70 24.80
CA VAL A 25 1.92 29.91 24.98
C VAL A 25 2.97 30.84 25.60
N SER A 26 3.37 30.56 26.83
CA SER A 26 4.44 31.28 27.51
C SER A 26 5.82 30.76 27.06
N GLU A 27 6.90 31.52 27.29
CA GLU A 27 8.26 31.03 27.03
C GLU A 27 8.61 29.77 27.86
N GLU A 28 7.93 29.59 28.99
CA GLU A 28 8.07 28.44 29.88
C GLU A 28 7.38 27.19 29.31
N ASP A 29 6.26 27.36 28.58
CA ASP A 29 5.60 26.28 27.83
C ASP A 29 6.41 25.84 26.59
N LEU A 30 7.32 26.71 26.12
CA LEU A 30 8.26 26.46 25.02
C LEU A 30 9.64 26.01 25.49
N ALA A 31 9.86 25.88 26.80
CA ALA A 31 11.12 25.43 27.35
C ALA A 31 11.27 23.92 27.11
N GLU A 32 11.57 23.54 25.86
CA GLU A 32 12.07 22.21 25.54
C GLU A 32 13.35 21.98 26.36
N GLU A 33 13.36 20.89 27.13
CA GLU A 33 14.59 20.38 27.72
C GLU A 33 15.59 20.19 26.57
N LYS A 34 16.71 20.93 26.58
CA LYS A 34 17.71 20.83 25.52
C LYS A 34 18.36 19.45 25.56
N VAL A 35 17.73 18.48 24.91
CA VAL A 35 18.30 17.16 24.70
C VAL A 35 19.44 17.35 23.69
N TYR A 36 20.67 17.31 24.20
CA TYR A 36 21.90 17.46 23.40
C TYR A 36 22.02 16.42 22.28
N SER A 37 21.34 15.28 22.42
CA SER A 37 21.39 14.18 21.46
C SER A 37 20.26 14.29 20.42
N PRO A 38 20.58 14.50 19.13
CA PRO A 38 19.58 14.61 18.07
C PRO A 38 18.88 13.29 17.72
N PHE A 39 19.23 12.19 18.41
CA PHE A 39 18.70 10.84 18.17
C PHE A 39 17.75 10.33 19.27
N VAL A 40 17.58 11.06 20.38
CA VAL A 40 16.61 10.68 21.41
C VAL A 40 15.20 10.81 20.83
N ASP A 41 14.32 9.86 21.19
CA ASP A 41 12.92 9.77 20.75
C ASP A 41 12.69 9.73 19.22
N ARG A 42 13.70 9.27 18.47
CA ARG A 42 13.57 9.07 17.03
C ARG A 42 12.61 7.91 16.75
N SER A 43 11.40 8.26 16.33
CA SER A 43 10.30 7.33 16.03
C SER A 43 9.99 7.18 14.55
N TYR A 44 10.83 7.75 13.68
CA TYR A 44 10.68 7.74 12.23
C TYR A 44 11.76 6.89 11.55
N PRO A 45 11.48 6.29 10.37
CA PRO A 45 12.47 5.53 9.62
C PRO A 45 13.65 6.42 9.20
N ASP A 46 14.87 5.94 9.38
CA ASP A 46 16.11 6.64 8.98
C ASP A 46 17.02 5.80 8.07
N ASN A 47 16.56 4.61 7.67
CA ASN A 47 17.21 3.77 6.68
C ASN A 47 16.55 3.94 5.31
N VAL A 48 17.36 4.11 4.26
CA VAL A 48 16.88 4.15 2.87
C VAL A 48 17.05 2.74 2.29
N PHE A 49 15.95 2.05 2.09
CA PHE A 49 15.97 0.70 1.54
C PHE A 49 15.88 0.68 0.01
N PHE A 50 15.46 1.77 -0.62
CA PHE A 50 15.21 1.84 -2.06
C PHE A 50 14.19 0.78 -2.51
N GLY A 51 14.01 0.66 -3.82
CA GLY A 51 13.03 -0.25 -4.40
C GLY A 51 13.51 -0.85 -5.71
N ASP A 52 12.74 -1.83 -6.17
CA ASP A 52 12.94 -2.43 -7.49
C ASP A 52 12.14 -1.62 -8.52
N THR A 53 12.77 -1.36 -9.65
CA THR A 53 12.24 -0.55 -10.75
C THR A 53 11.84 -1.38 -11.96
N HIS A 54 12.13 -2.69 -11.96
CA HIS A 54 11.86 -3.58 -13.07
C HIS A 54 11.37 -4.93 -12.54
N PHE A 55 10.04 -5.05 -12.36
CA PHE A 55 9.42 -6.25 -11.82
C PHE A 55 8.24 -6.71 -12.69
N HIS A 56 8.24 -8.00 -13.04
CA HIS A 56 7.20 -8.63 -13.85
C HIS A 56 6.33 -9.58 -13.02
N THR A 57 5.04 -9.61 -13.34
CA THR A 57 4.02 -10.47 -12.73
C THR A 57 3.54 -11.54 -13.71
N ASN A 58 2.59 -12.36 -13.26
CA ASN A 58 1.91 -13.34 -14.09
C ASN A 58 1.12 -12.76 -15.28
N LEU A 59 0.88 -11.44 -15.30
CA LEU A 59 0.23 -10.74 -16.41
C LEU A 59 1.20 -10.38 -17.54
N SER A 60 2.50 -10.28 -17.25
CA SER A 60 3.51 -10.04 -18.27
C SER A 60 3.51 -11.13 -19.33
N PHE A 61 3.66 -10.74 -20.60
CA PHE A 61 3.76 -11.69 -21.70
C PHE A 61 4.91 -12.69 -21.49
N ASP A 62 6.11 -12.21 -21.23
CA ASP A 62 7.29 -13.06 -21.05
C ASP A 62 7.23 -13.90 -19.77
N ALA A 63 7.08 -13.24 -18.60
CA ALA A 63 7.13 -13.87 -17.30
C ALA A 63 5.98 -14.87 -17.12
N GLY A 64 4.76 -14.50 -17.52
CA GLY A 64 3.61 -15.38 -17.46
C GLY A 64 3.76 -16.61 -18.35
N LEU A 65 4.31 -16.47 -19.57
CA LEU A 65 4.51 -17.59 -20.50
C LEU A 65 5.64 -18.53 -20.07
N VAL A 66 6.67 -18.04 -19.38
CA VAL A 66 7.71 -18.91 -18.78
C VAL A 66 7.29 -19.49 -17.42
N GLY A 67 6.06 -19.25 -16.99
CA GLY A 67 5.43 -19.95 -15.87
C GLY A 67 5.35 -19.16 -14.56
N THR A 68 5.58 -17.84 -14.55
CA THR A 68 5.32 -17.00 -13.37
C THR A 68 3.83 -17.06 -13.02
N SER A 69 3.53 -17.49 -11.80
CA SER A 69 2.16 -17.57 -11.28
C SER A 69 1.77 -16.42 -10.35
N LEU A 70 2.76 -15.72 -9.78
CA LEU A 70 2.57 -14.67 -8.77
C LEU A 70 1.96 -13.41 -9.41
N ASP A 71 0.95 -12.85 -8.75
CA ASP A 71 0.31 -11.62 -9.19
C ASP A 71 0.97 -10.36 -8.58
N ALA A 72 0.39 -9.19 -8.88
CA ALA A 72 0.83 -7.93 -8.32
C ALA A 72 0.77 -7.89 -6.78
N ASN A 73 -0.23 -8.51 -6.16
CA ASN A 73 -0.38 -8.54 -4.71
C ASN A 73 0.74 -9.35 -4.06
N ASP A 74 1.05 -10.51 -4.61
CA ASP A 74 2.19 -11.33 -4.19
C ASP A 74 3.51 -10.56 -4.33
N GLY A 75 3.69 -9.83 -5.43
CA GLY A 75 4.85 -8.94 -5.62
C GLY A 75 4.98 -7.89 -4.52
N PHE A 76 3.89 -7.19 -4.19
CA PHE A 76 3.90 -6.20 -3.10
C PHE A 76 4.11 -6.82 -1.71
N ARG A 77 3.56 -8.01 -1.45
CA ARG A 77 3.82 -8.77 -0.22
C ARG A 77 5.30 -9.14 -0.10
N PHE A 78 5.87 -9.66 -1.17
CA PHE A 78 7.29 -9.98 -1.24
C PHE A 78 8.18 -8.75 -1.01
N ALA A 79 7.84 -7.60 -1.62
CA ALA A 79 8.53 -6.33 -1.42
C ALA A 79 8.46 -5.81 0.02
N ARG A 80 7.35 -6.04 0.74
CA ARG A 80 7.23 -5.75 2.19
C ARG A 80 8.01 -6.73 3.08
N GLY A 81 8.69 -7.72 2.49
CA GLY A 81 9.44 -8.73 3.22
C GLY A 81 8.56 -9.86 3.75
N GLU A 82 7.35 -10.04 3.24
CA GLU A 82 6.53 -11.23 3.57
C GLU A 82 7.08 -12.48 2.84
N GLU A 83 6.91 -13.65 3.44
CA GLU A 83 7.19 -14.92 2.75
C GLU A 83 6.13 -15.17 1.67
N VAL A 84 6.56 -15.52 0.46
CA VAL A 84 5.71 -15.95 -0.65
C VAL A 84 6.19 -17.30 -1.20
N ARG A 85 5.33 -17.96 -1.98
CA ARG A 85 5.68 -19.20 -2.68
C ARG A 85 5.99 -18.92 -4.15
N SER A 86 7.19 -19.26 -4.60
CA SER A 86 7.60 -19.08 -5.99
C SER A 86 6.82 -20.02 -6.94
N ASN A 87 6.90 -19.75 -8.23
CA ASN A 87 6.34 -20.61 -9.28
C ASN A 87 6.93 -22.03 -9.30
N THR A 88 8.10 -22.25 -8.72
CA THR A 88 8.71 -23.59 -8.52
C THR A 88 8.30 -24.25 -7.20
N GLY A 89 7.43 -23.60 -6.41
CA GLY A 89 6.94 -24.11 -5.14
C GLY A 89 7.88 -23.89 -3.94
N GLN A 90 8.97 -23.16 -4.14
CA GLN A 90 9.90 -22.82 -3.07
C GLN A 90 9.35 -21.66 -2.23
N ARG A 91 9.60 -21.67 -0.91
CA ARG A 91 9.31 -20.52 -0.06
C ARG A 91 10.44 -19.52 -0.19
N VAL A 92 10.11 -18.26 -0.47
CA VAL A 92 11.09 -17.18 -0.70
C VAL A 92 10.70 -15.94 0.08
N GLN A 93 11.70 -15.22 0.57
CA GLN A 93 11.55 -13.97 1.31
C GLN A 93 12.79 -13.09 1.07
N LEU A 94 12.60 -11.77 0.98
CA LEU A 94 13.73 -10.83 0.91
C LEU A 94 14.44 -10.73 2.26
N ILE A 95 15.76 -10.54 2.24
CA ILE A 95 16.57 -10.33 3.45
C ILE A 95 16.20 -9.03 4.19
N ARG A 96 15.64 -8.06 3.46
CA ARG A 96 15.12 -6.78 3.97
C ARG A 96 13.96 -6.31 3.09
N PRO A 97 13.00 -5.53 3.62
CA PRO A 97 11.94 -4.95 2.80
C PRO A 97 12.49 -3.89 1.83
N LEU A 98 11.65 -3.51 0.87
CA LEU A 98 11.83 -2.41 -0.05
C LEU A 98 10.91 -1.24 0.33
N ASP A 99 11.35 -0.01 0.06
CA ASP A 99 10.53 1.19 0.24
C ASP A 99 9.46 1.31 -0.85
N PHE A 100 9.75 0.81 -2.06
CA PHE A 100 8.82 0.79 -3.18
C PHE A 100 9.07 -0.41 -4.10
N LEU A 101 8.07 -0.73 -4.91
CA LEU A 101 8.15 -1.69 -6.01
C LEU A 101 7.42 -1.10 -7.21
N ALA A 102 8.08 -1.01 -8.36
CA ALA A 102 7.44 -0.70 -9.63
C ALA A 102 7.08 -2.00 -10.37
N ILE A 103 5.81 -2.19 -10.67
CA ILE A 103 5.36 -3.27 -11.55
C ILE A 103 5.45 -2.77 -13.00
N THR A 104 6.25 -3.47 -13.81
CA THR A 104 6.64 -3.07 -15.16
C THR A 104 6.41 -4.21 -16.15
N ASP A 105 5.19 -4.74 -16.16
CA ASP A 105 4.79 -5.75 -17.13
C ASP A 105 4.87 -5.22 -18.57
N HIS A 106 5.12 -6.11 -19.54
CA HIS A 106 4.99 -5.75 -20.95
C HIS A 106 3.55 -5.29 -21.23
N ALA A 107 3.43 -4.19 -21.98
CA ALA A 107 2.12 -3.71 -22.41
C ALA A 107 1.54 -4.59 -23.52
N GLU A 108 2.41 -5.08 -24.39
CA GLU A 108 2.08 -6.00 -25.46
C GLU A 108 1.61 -7.33 -24.88
N LEU A 109 0.42 -7.75 -25.31
CA LEU A 109 -0.16 -9.04 -24.91
C LEU A 109 -0.30 -9.21 -23.39
N ILE A 110 -0.47 -8.09 -22.66
CA ILE A 110 -0.75 -8.12 -21.23
C ILE A 110 -1.98 -9.00 -20.94
N GLY A 111 -1.83 -9.93 -20.00
CA GLY A 111 -2.89 -10.87 -19.65
C GLY A 111 -3.09 -12.04 -20.62
N LEU A 112 -2.32 -12.14 -21.71
CA LEU A 112 -2.42 -13.30 -22.61
C LEU A 112 -2.05 -14.61 -21.90
N ALA A 113 -0.98 -14.61 -21.09
CA ALA A 113 -0.51 -15.81 -20.40
C ALA A 113 -1.56 -16.46 -19.47
N PRO A 114 -2.27 -15.72 -18.57
CA PRO A 114 -3.35 -16.33 -17.79
C PRO A 114 -4.52 -16.78 -18.67
N MET A 115 -4.91 -16.02 -19.71
CA MET A 115 -5.98 -16.43 -20.62
C MET A 115 -5.65 -17.74 -21.36
N LEU A 116 -4.38 -17.90 -21.79
CA LEU A 116 -3.90 -19.15 -22.37
C LEU A 116 -3.93 -20.29 -21.36
N ARG A 117 -3.50 -20.07 -20.11
CA ARG A 117 -3.52 -21.10 -19.07
C ARG A 117 -4.92 -21.57 -18.70
N THR A 118 -5.92 -20.68 -18.75
CA THR A 118 -7.31 -21.01 -18.39
C THR A 118 -8.19 -21.39 -19.59
N GLY A 119 -7.68 -21.27 -20.82
CA GLY A 119 -8.48 -21.46 -22.02
C GLY A 119 -9.65 -20.47 -22.08
N ASP A 120 -9.35 -19.19 -21.84
CA ASP A 120 -10.38 -18.15 -21.70
C ASP A 120 -11.30 -18.07 -22.94
N PRO A 121 -12.64 -18.08 -22.78
CA PRO A 121 -13.57 -18.06 -23.91
C PRO A 121 -13.43 -16.85 -24.84
N LEU A 122 -13.05 -15.68 -24.32
CA LEU A 122 -12.82 -14.49 -25.14
C LEU A 122 -11.60 -14.66 -26.03
N LEU A 123 -10.55 -15.32 -25.53
CA LEU A 123 -9.37 -15.65 -26.33
C LEU A 123 -9.72 -16.69 -27.41
N LEU A 124 -10.48 -17.72 -27.04
CA LEU A 124 -10.84 -18.82 -27.96
C LEU A 124 -11.85 -18.41 -29.03
N ALA A 125 -12.62 -17.35 -28.80
CA ALA A 125 -13.53 -16.77 -29.79
C ALA A 125 -12.77 -16.10 -30.96
N ASP A 126 -11.56 -15.62 -30.72
CA ASP A 126 -10.69 -15.06 -31.76
C ASP A 126 -9.90 -16.17 -32.48
N PRO A 127 -9.85 -16.20 -33.83
CA PRO A 127 -9.11 -17.24 -34.56
C PRO A 127 -7.62 -17.28 -34.24
N TRP A 128 -6.97 -16.13 -34.04
CA TRP A 128 -5.56 -16.07 -33.67
C TRP A 128 -5.36 -16.53 -32.22
N GLY A 129 -6.21 -16.06 -31.31
CA GLY A 129 -6.20 -16.47 -29.90
C GLY A 129 -6.39 -17.97 -29.72
N LYS A 130 -7.32 -18.57 -30.47
CA LYS A 130 -7.49 -20.03 -30.52
C LYS A 130 -6.23 -20.74 -31.02
N SER A 131 -5.61 -20.27 -32.11
CA SER A 131 -4.37 -20.86 -32.61
C SER A 131 -3.22 -20.73 -31.62
N ALA A 132 -3.13 -19.61 -30.90
CA ALA A 132 -2.15 -19.42 -29.84
C ALA A 132 -2.36 -20.41 -28.68
N TYR A 133 -3.61 -20.61 -28.25
CA TYR A 133 -3.97 -21.58 -27.22
C TYR A 133 -3.62 -23.01 -27.60
N GLU A 134 -3.92 -23.42 -28.84
CA GLU A 134 -3.57 -24.75 -29.36
C GLU A 134 -2.05 -24.99 -29.34
N ARG A 135 -1.25 -23.98 -29.69
CA ARG A 135 0.23 -24.06 -29.65
C ARG A 135 0.80 -24.03 -28.24
N PHE A 136 0.15 -23.32 -27.32
CA PHE A 136 0.56 -23.27 -25.93
C PHE A 136 0.27 -24.60 -25.20
N SER A 137 -0.81 -25.27 -25.59
CA SER A 137 -1.31 -26.49 -24.94
C SER A 137 -0.83 -27.79 -25.59
N SER A 138 -0.07 -27.69 -26.68
CA SER A 138 0.52 -28.84 -27.39
C SER A 138 1.80 -29.33 -26.72
#